data_AF-A0A831JLR8-F1
#
_entry.id   AF-A0A831JLR8-F1
#
_cell.length_a   1.000
_cell.length_b   1.000
_cell.length_c   1.000
_cell.angle_alpha   90.00
_cell.angle_beta   90.00
_cell.angle_gamma   90.00
#
_symmetry.space_group_name_H-M   'P 1'
#
loop_
_entity.id
_entity.type
_entity.pdbx_description
1 polymer ?
#
loop_
_entity_poly.entity_id
_entity_poly.type
_entity_poly.pdbx_seq_one_letter_code
_entity_poly.pdbx_strand_id
1 'polypeptide(L)'
;ADGSELGLQPTQELAFAGAHLYAYSYIYNKKRAVTSKDVKAGFTIQMPDKDDITMNLWMKGEEGREIFSALSPMTEGLSRIKDMPYSIKDQPTLTFVARQKGEAWNRPFVAVYEPSTLKEPSCIASVDYPQVKSEQQGSHVGIRVALTNGNVDWILSSDENAHHCKLEKLQVRASYAMCRQSEKGETLQAFLGNGTQLEADGVSIRTDAPADVLLLKQDGKWMYTATAPCRVVVGKKKYTLSVSKELRLLK
;
A
#
# COMPACT_ATOMS: atom_id res chain seq x y z
N ALA A 1 -0.15 13.24 -1.72
CA ALA A 1 0.21 13.94 -2.97
C ALA A 1 -0.81 15.02 -3.27
N ASP A 2 -0.38 16.25 -3.58
CA ASP A 2 -1.21 17.46 -3.66
C ASP A 2 -1.85 17.74 -5.03
N GLY A 3 -1.57 16.89 -6.04
CA GLY A 3 -2.08 17.04 -7.40
C GLY A 3 -1.31 18.04 -8.27
N SER A 4 -0.28 18.71 -7.73
CA SER A 4 0.59 19.58 -8.52
C SER A 4 1.47 18.78 -9.48
N GLU A 5 1.76 19.34 -10.67
CA GLU A 5 2.69 18.72 -11.60
C GLU A 5 4.11 18.70 -11.04
N LEU A 6 4.83 17.59 -11.25
CA LEU A 6 6.21 17.43 -10.80
C LEU A 6 7.24 18.20 -11.65
N GLY A 7 6.84 18.80 -12.78
CA GLY A 7 7.75 19.55 -13.66
C GLY A 7 8.88 18.71 -14.28
N LEU A 8 8.59 17.44 -14.60
CA LEU A 8 9.57 16.49 -15.15
C LEU A 8 10.27 17.03 -16.42
N GLN A 9 11.61 17.05 -16.42
CA GLN A 9 12.43 17.53 -17.54
C GLN A 9 13.11 16.37 -18.29
N PRO A 10 13.30 16.46 -19.62
CA PRO A 10 14.06 15.46 -20.36
C PRO A 10 15.44 15.19 -19.73
N THR A 11 15.87 13.93 -19.70
CA THR A 11 17.17 13.53 -19.11
C THR A 11 17.87 12.41 -19.88
N GLN A 12 19.20 12.37 -19.78
CA GLN A 12 20.04 11.27 -20.28
C GLN A 12 20.41 10.24 -19.19
N GLU A 13 20.05 10.50 -17.93
CA GLU A 13 20.22 9.53 -16.83
C GLU A 13 19.41 8.25 -17.06
N LEU A 14 19.65 7.20 -16.26
CA LEU A 14 19.13 5.84 -16.54
C LEU A 14 19.51 5.37 -17.96
N ALA A 15 20.81 5.42 -18.27
CA ALA A 15 21.38 4.93 -19.53
C ALA A 15 22.71 4.21 -19.25
N PHE A 16 23.04 3.23 -20.09
CA PHE A 16 24.34 2.55 -20.03
C PHE A 16 25.52 3.52 -20.17
N ALA A 17 25.42 4.51 -21.06
CA ALA A 17 26.47 5.53 -21.28
C ALA A 17 26.74 6.45 -20.07
N GLY A 18 25.95 6.33 -18.99
CA GLY A 18 26.16 6.99 -17.70
C GLY A 18 26.68 6.06 -16.59
N ALA A 19 27.26 4.90 -16.93
CA ALA A 19 27.67 3.85 -16.00
C ALA A 19 26.51 3.23 -15.19
N HIS A 20 25.31 3.20 -15.75
CA HIS A 20 24.16 2.51 -15.18
C HIS A 20 23.95 1.12 -15.80
N LEU A 21 23.00 0.35 -15.26
CA LEU A 21 22.72 -1.04 -15.67
C LEU A 21 22.42 -1.15 -17.18
N TYR A 22 22.97 -2.19 -17.84
CA TYR A 22 22.72 -2.49 -19.27
C TYR A 22 21.23 -2.47 -19.64
N ALA A 23 20.37 -2.98 -18.75
CA ALA A 23 18.93 -3.03 -18.92
C ALA A 23 18.28 -1.66 -19.16
N TYR A 24 18.87 -0.57 -18.68
CA TYR A 24 18.34 0.77 -18.89
C TYR A 24 18.49 1.28 -20.32
N SER A 25 19.30 0.62 -21.15
CA SER A 25 19.43 0.97 -22.58
C SER A 25 18.14 0.78 -23.37
N TYR A 26 17.22 -0.02 -22.85
CA TYR A 26 15.90 -0.23 -23.46
C TYR A 26 14.88 0.82 -23.02
N ILE A 27 15.20 1.67 -22.03
CA ILE A 27 14.29 2.70 -21.51
C ILE A 27 14.55 4.03 -22.25
N TYR A 28 13.51 4.61 -22.82
CA TYR A 28 13.59 5.82 -23.65
C TYR A 28 12.53 6.86 -23.27
N ASN A 29 12.58 8.03 -23.91
CA ASN A 29 11.73 9.19 -23.60
C ASN A 29 11.72 9.58 -22.12
N LYS A 30 12.90 9.49 -21.49
CA LYS A 30 13.07 9.67 -20.06
C LYS A 30 12.93 11.13 -19.68
N LYS A 31 12.09 11.38 -18.68
CA LYS A 31 11.98 12.66 -17.99
C LYS A 31 12.20 12.45 -16.49
N ARG A 32 12.79 13.42 -15.81
CA ARG A 32 13.18 13.36 -14.39
C ARG A 32 12.76 14.61 -13.64
N ALA A 33 12.41 14.43 -12.37
CA ALA A 33 12.36 15.48 -11.37
C ALA A 33 12.97 14.99 -10.05
N VAL A 34 13.46 15.92 -9.24
CA VAL A 34 13.83 15.67 -7.85
C VAL A 34 12.76 16.27 -6.96
N THR A 35 12.24 15.50 -6.02
CA THR A 35 11.17 15.96 -5.14
C THR A 35 11.27 15.28 -3.78
N SER A 36 10.87 16.00 -2.73
CA SER A 36 10.60 15.44 -1.40
C SER A 36 9.11 15.20 -1.16
N LYS A 37 8.26 15.65 -2.08
CA LYS A 37 6.80 15.52 -1.97
C LYS A 37 6.34 14.10 -2.29
N ASP A 38 5.19 13.72 -1.73
CA ASP A 38 4.46 12.54 -2.16
C ASP A 38 4.05 12.65 -3.63
N VAL A 39 4.10 11.52 -4.32
CA VAL A 39 3.85 11.43 -5.76
C VAL A 39 2.53 10.70 -6.01
N LYS A 40 1.73 11.22 -6.93
CA LYS A 40 0.62 10.48 -7.55
C LYS A 40 0.94 10.27 -9.03
N ALA A 41 0.73 9.06 -9.54
CA ALA A 41 0.86 8.75 -10.96
C ALA A 41 -0.31 7.87 -11.41
N GLY A 42 -0.61 7.91 -12.70
CA GLY A 42 -1.60 7.04 -13.35
C GLY A 42 -0.98 6.36 -14.56
N PHE A 43 -1.23 5.05 -14.69
CA PHE A 43 -0.84 4.27 -15.86
C PHE A 43 -2.12 3.81 -16.54
N THR A 44 -2.51 4.51 -17.61
CA THR A 44 -3.76 4.24 -18.32
C THR A 44 -3.50 3.46 -19.58
N ILE A 45 -4.17 2.31 -19.69
CA ILE A 45 -4.31 1.57 -20.94
C ILE A 45 -5.62 2.05 -21.58
N GLN A 46 -5.49 2.71 -22.73
CA GLN A 46 -6.63 3.17 -23.50
C GLN A 46 -7.27 1.99 -24.23
N MET A 47 -8.58 1.90 -24.12
CA MET A 47 -9.38 0.79 -24.62
C MET A 47 -10.51 1.34 -25.51
N PRO A 48 -10.25 1.66 -26.79
CA PRO A 48 -11.18 2.41 -27.64
C PRO A 48 -12.61 1.84 -27.71
N ASP A 49 -12.74 0.52 -27.66
CA ASP A 49 -14.03 -0.19 -27.72
C ASP A 49 -14.53 -0.70 -26.36
N LYS A 50 -13.81 -0.40 -25.26
CA LYS A 50 -14.14 -0.85 -23.89
C LYS A 50 -13.90 0.29 -22.89
N ASP A 51 -13.87 -0.08 -21.61
CA ASP A 51 -13.59 0.86 -20.52
C ASP A 51 -12.07 0.96 -20.31
N ASP A 52 -11.54 2.18 -20.23
CA ASP A 52 -10.13 2.43 -19.97
C ASP A 52 -9.74 1.86 -18.61
N ILE A 53 -8.55 1.27 -18.53
CA ILE A 53 -8.04 0.71 -17.28
C ILE A 53 -6.87 1.58 -16.82
N THR A 54 -6.99 2.13 -15.62
CA THR A 54 -5.93 2.93 -14.99
C THR A 54 -5.42 2.24 -13.74
N MET A 55 -4.11 2.05 -13.65
CA MET A 55 -3.45 1.77 -12.38
C MET A 55 -3.05 3.10 -11.74
N ASN A 56 -3.66 3.45 -10.62
CA ASN A 56 -3.26 4.60 -9.83
C ASN A 56 -2.13 4.19 -8.88
N LEU A 57 -1.17 5.09 -8.71
CA LEU A 57 -0.06 4.95 -7.78
C LEU A 57 -0.02 6.18 -6.87
N TRP A 58 0.04 5.97 -5.57
CA TRP A 58 0.49 6.96 -4.60
C TRP A 58 1.79 6.47 -3.99
N MET A 59 2.83 7.28 -4.02
CA MET A 59 4.13 6.96 -3.44
C MET A 59 4.52 8.01 -2.40
N LYS A 60 5.02 7.54 -1.26
CA LYS A 60 5.57 8.40 -0.20
C LYS A 60 6.73 9.22 -0.73
N GLY A 61 6.76 10.50 -0.39
CA GLY A 61 7.86 11.41 -0.66
C GLY A 61 9.07 11.15 0.24
N GLU A 62 10.24 11.51 -0.25
CA GLU A 62 11.50 11.37 0.48
C GLU A 62 12.51 12.41 -0.01
N GLU A 63 13.29 12.99 0.91
CA GLU A 63 14.27 14.04 0.57
C GLU A 63 15.24 13.64 -0.56
N GLY A 64 15.31 14.43 -1.63
CA GLY A 64 16.19 14.15 -2.75
C GLY A 64 15.80 12.89 -3.56
N ARG A 65 14.57 12.39 -3.42
CA ARG A 65 14.06 11.30 -4.25
C ARG A 65 13.93 11.79 -5.69
N GLU A 66 14.39 10.94 -6.61
CA GLU A 66 14.36 11.17 -8.04
C GLU A 66 13.24 10.34 -8.65
N ILE A 67 12.39 11.00 -9.42
CA ILE A 67 11.25 10.39 -10.07
C ILE A 67 11.46 10.47 -11.57
N PHE A 68 11.32 9.33 -12.24
CA PHE A 68 11.42 9.23 -13.67
C PHE A 68 10.11 8.74 -14.27
N SER A 69 9.69 9.43 -15.33
CA SER A 69 8.71 8.91 -16.28
C SER A 69 9.46 8.52 -17.55
N ALA A 70 9.18 7.33 -18.06
CA ALA A 70 9.83 6.82 -19.25
C ALA A 70 8.93 5.80 -19.97
N LEU A 71 9.41 5.36 -21.14
CA LEU A 71 8.84 4.26 -21.89
C LEU A 71 9.84 3.11 -21.92
N SER A 72 9.32 1.89 -21.80
CA SER A 72 10.05 0.65 -22.06
C SER A 72 9.45 -0.06 -23.27
N PRO A 73 10.14 -1.04 -23.87
CA PRO A 73 9.60 -1.81 -24.98
C PRO A 73 8.27 -2.49 -24.60
N MET A 74 7.50 -2.87 -25.61
CA MET A 74 6.31 -3.68 -25.41
C MET A 74 6.62 -4.98 -24.66
N THR A 75 5.66 -5.46 -23.87
CA THR A 75 5.85 -6.64 -23.01
C THR A 75 5.60 -7.94 -23.79
N GLU A 76 6.62 -8.48 -24.47
CA GLU A 76 6.47 -9.69 -25.30
C GLU A 76 5.95 -10.92 -24.53
N GLY A 77 6.34 -11.10 -23.27
CA GLY A 77 5.99 -12.28 -22.47
C GLY A 77 4.49 -12.42 -22.20
N LEU A 78 3.80 -11.32 -21.97
CA LEU A 78 2.35 -11.32 -21.72
C LEU A 78 1.54 -11.40 -23.02
N SER A 79 2.20 -11.22 -24.17
CA SER A 79 1.52 -11.06 -25.46
C SER A 79 1.03 -12.40 -26.04
N ARG A 80 1.47 -13.50 -25.43
CA ARG A 80 1.11 -14.88 -25.75
C ARG A 80 -0.06 -15.38 -24.93
N ILE A 81 -0.54 -14.59 -23.96
CA ILE A 81 -1.74 -14.89 -23.19
C ILE A 81 -2.93 -14.78 -24.15
N LYS A 82 -3.63 -15.90 -24.34
CA LYS A 82 -4.84 -15.94 -25.13
C LYS A 82 -5.90 -15.03 -24.49
N ASP A 83 -6.64 -14.30 -25.33
CA ASP A 83 -7.74 -13.42 -24.89
C ASP A 83 -7.29 -12.31 -23.93
N MET A 84 -6.04 -11.83 -24.09
CA MET A 84 -5.51 -10.69 -23.34
C MET A 84 -6.45 -9.49 -23.49
N PRO A 85 -6.93 -8.89 -22.38
CA PRO A 85 -8.00 -7.92 -22.48
C PRO A 85 -7.60 -6.62 -23.18
N TYR A 86 -6.29 -6.35 -23.33
CA TYR A 86 -5.70 -5.11 -23.86
C TYR A 86 -4.55 -5.37 -24.85
N SER A 87 -4.32 -4.44 -25.79
CA SER A 87 -3.26 -4.56 -26.80
C SER A 87 -1.89 -4.13 -26.26
N ILE A 88 -1.17 -5.07 -25.66
CA ILE A 88 0.16 -4.81 -25.09
C ILE A 88 1.28 -4.76 -26.14
N LYS A 89 1.01 -5.24 -27.37
CA LYS A 89 2.02 -5.30 -28.44
C LYS A 89 2.15 -3.97 -29.18
N ASP A 90 1.05 -3.25 -29.28
CA ASP A 90 0.96 -2.06 -30.13
C ASP A 90 1.40 -0.78 -29.41
N GLN A 91 1.69 -0.88 -28.11
CA GLN A 91 2.02 0.26 -27.27
C GLN A 91 3.25 -0.03 -26.41
N PRO A 92 4.09 0.99 -26.16
CA PRO A 92 5.20 0.86 -25.23
C PRO A 92 4.70 0.69 -23.80
N THR A 93 5.53 0.08 -22.96
CA THR A 93 5.21 -0.10 -21.55
C THR A 93 5.47 1.21 -20.80
N LEU A 94 4.43 1.83 -20.24
CA LEU A 94 4.57 3.00 -19.37
C LEU A 94 5.45 2.64 -18.16
N THR A 95 6.51 3.42 -17.94
CA THR A 95 7.54 3.09 -16.95
C THR A 95 7.71 4.22 -15.96
N PHE A 96 7.64 3.89 -14.68
CA PHE A 96 7.93 4.77 -13.57
C PHE A 96 9.12 4.24 -12.79
N VAL A 97 10.10 5.09 -12.52
CA VAL A 97 11.23 4.74 -11.66
C VAL A 97 11.33 5.75 -10.53
N ALA A 98 11.33 5.26 -9.30
CA ALA A 98 11.72 6.03 -8.13
C ALA A 98 13.11 5.59 -7.70
N ARG A 99 14.04 6.56 -7.60
CA ARG A 99 15.41 6.32 -7.19
C ARG A 99 15.76 7.27 -6.05
N GLN A 100 16.60 6.80 -5.13
CA GLN A 100 17.16 7.66 -4.09
C GLN A 100 18.60 7.24 -3.80
N LYS A 101 19.36 8.12 -3.17
CA LYS A 101 20.67 7.80 -2.59
C LYS A 101 20.53 7.39 -1.14
N GLY A 102 21.41 6.51 -0.69
CA GLY A 102 21.39 5.98 0.67
C GLY A 102 20.42 4.82 0.81
N GLU A 103 20.13 4.48 2.06
CA GLU A 103 19.72 3.12 2.39
C GLU A 103 18.20 3.02 2.55
N ALA A 104 17.60 2.06 1.84
CA ALA A 104 16.14 1.91 1.80
C ALA A 104 15.56 1.52 3.18
N TRP A 105 16.36 0.92 4.06
CA TRP A 105 15.91 0.53 5.40
C TRP A 105 15.66 1.73 6.32
N ASN A 106 16.35 2.87 6.14
CA ASN A 106 16.02 4.10 6.87
C ASN A 106 14.93 4.93 6.18
N ARG A 107 14.78 4.74 4.87
CA ARG A 107 14.01 5.63 3.99
C ARG A 107 13.26 4.78 2.96
N PRO A 108 12.25 4.00 3.39
CA PRO A 108 11.65 2.98 2.55
C PRO A 108 10.91 3.56 1.35
N PHE A 109 10.80 2.74 0.31
CA PHE A 109 9.86 2.97 -0.77
C PHE A 109 8.50 2.44 -0.33
N VAL A 110 7.51 3.32 -0.30
CA VAL A 110 6.15 3.01 0.12
C VAL A 110 5.23 3.43 -1.01
N ALA A 111 4.42 2.49 -1.49
CA ALA A 111 3.51 2.70 -2.61
C ALA A 111 2.16 2.05 -2.35
N VAL A 112 1.09 2.75 -2.70
CA VAL A 112 -0.29 2.23 -2.75
C VAL A 112 -0.70 2.19 -4.20
N TYR A 113 -1.18 1.02 -4.65
CA TYR A 113 -1.65 0.78 -6.00
C TYR A 113 -3.16 0.52 -5.98
N GLU A 114 -3.89 1.14 -6.89
CA GLU A 114 -5.32 0.93 -7.05
C GLU A 114 -5.70 0.86 -8.53
N PRO A 115 -6.18 -0.28 -9.03
CA PRO A 115 -6.81 -0.33 -10.35
C PRO A 115 -8.17 0.38 -10.31
N SER A 116 -8.49 1.13 -11.36
CA SER A 116 -9.79 1.79 -11.55
C SER A 116 -10.15 1.88 -13.03
N THR A 117 -11.43 2.03 -13.34
CA THR A 117 -11.94 2.31 -14.68
C THR A 117 -12.91 3.50 -14.68
N LEU A 118 -13.50 3.88 -15.82
CA LEU A 118 -14.53 4.93 -15.82
C LEU A 118 -15.82 4.44 -15.14
N LYS A 119 -16.17 3.16 -15.28
CA LYS A 119 -17.36 2.55 -14.64
C LYS A 119 -17.15 2.22 -13.17
N GLU A 120 -15.92 1.86 -12.80
CA GLU A 120 -15.50 1.57 -11.42
C GLU A 120 -14.40 2.56 -11.02
N PRO A 121 -14.76 3.82 -10.73
CA PRO A 121 -13.79 4.85 -10.41
C PRO A 121 -13.06 4.54 -9.08
N SER A 122 -11.91 5.19 -8.90
CA SER A 122 -11.10 5.11 -7.69
C SER A 122 -11.95 5.28 -6.42
N CYS A 123 -11.79 4.35 -5.48
CA CYS A 123 -12.39 4.43 -4.16
C CYS A 123 -11.48 5.15 -3.15
N ILE A 124 -10.23 5.44 -3.53
CA ILE A 124 -9.26 6.20 -2.74
C ILE A 124 -9.38 7.70 -3.04
N ALA A 125 -9.80 8.47 -2.03
CA ALA A 125 -9.81 9.92 -2.08
C ALA A 125 -8.40 10.51 -1.89
N SER A 126 -7.66 10.02 -0.89
CA SER A 126 -6.29 10.47 -0.61
C SER A 126 -5.45 9.39 0.07
N VAL A 127 -4.13 9.53 -0.05
CA VAL A 127 -3.14 8.72 0.68
C VAL A 127 -2.15 9.67 1.35
N ASP A 128 -1.97 9.49 2.66
CA ASP A 128 -1.03 10.22 3.50
C ASP A 128 -0.08 9.25 4.21
N TYR A 129 1.10 9.74 4.60
CA TYR A 129 2.15 8.92 5.25
C TYR A 129 2.52 9.48 6.64
N PRO A 130 1.62 9.35 7.62
CA PRO A 130 1.85 9.83 8.98
C PRO A 130 3.04 9.12 9.66
N GLN A 131 3.71 9.86 10.54
CA GLN A 131 4.84 9.35 11.33
C GLN A 131 4.38 8.27 12.32
N VAL A 132 5.15 7.18 12.40
CA VAL A 132 4.97 6.14 13.41
C VAL A 132 5.86 6.45 14.60
N LYS A 133 5.29 6.39 15.81
CA LYS A 133 6.04 6.51 17.06
C LYS A 133 6.48 5.14 17.54
N SER A 134 7.76 4.95 17.79
CA SER A 134 8.32 3.79 18.48
C SER A 134 9.47 4.24 19.37
N GLU A 135 9.67 3.56 20.49
CA GLU A 135 10.86 3.76 21.35
C GLU A 135 12.07 2.96 20.82
N GLN A 136 11.82 2.00 19.95
CA GLN A 136 12.84 1.17 19.33
C GLN A 136 13.25 1.73 17.96
N GLN A 137 14.54 1.61 17.62
CA GLN A 137 15.04 1.95 16.30
C GLN A 137 14.65 0.85 15.31
N GLY A 138 14.09 1.22 14.16
CA GLY A 138 13.69 0.29 13.09
C GLY A 138 12.97 1.02 11.95
N SER A 139 12.66 0.29 10.89
CA SER A 139 11.88 0.79 9.77
C SER A 139 10.38 0.66 10.05
N HIS A 140 9.76 1.76 10.46
CA HIS A 140 8.34 1.81 10.79
C HIS A 140 7.59 2.75 9.85
N VAL A 141 6.60 2.22 9.13
CA VAL A 141 5.85 2.94 8.10
C VAL A 141 4.38 3.03 8.48
N GLY A 142 3.85 4.25 8.48
CA GLY A 142 2.43 4.54 8.60
C GLY A 142 1.84 4.96 7.26
N ILE A 143 0.69 4.41 6.90
CA ILE A 143 -0.07 4.77 5.71
C ILE A 143 -1.51 5.04 6.15
N ARG A 144 -2.05 6.17 5.73
CA ARG A 144 -3.46 6.52 5.88
C ARG A 144 -4.08 6.58 4.50
N VAL A 145 -5.08 5.74 4.25
CA VAL A 145 -5.85 5.75 2.99
C VAL A 145 -7.26 6.24 3.30
N ALA A 146 -7.60 7.44 2.86
CA ALA A 146 -8.96 7.97 2.96
C ALA A 146 -9.77 7.52 1.76
N LEU A 147 -10.94 6.93 2.01
CA LEU A 147 -11.84 6.42 0.98
C LEU A 147 -12.93 7.43 0.64
N THR A 148 -13.45 7.36 -0.59
CA THR A 148 -14.50 8.26 -1.10
C THR A 148 -15.82 8.14 -0.35
N ASN A 149 -16.05 7.01 0.35
CA ASN A 149 -17.22 6.79 1.21
C ASN A 149 -17.03 7.29 2.65
N GLY A 150 -15.93 8.01 2.94
CA GLY A 150 -15.62 8.56 4.26
C GLY A 150 -14.90 7.60 5.21
N ASN A 151 -14.77 6.31 4.88
CA ASN A 151 -13.97 5.38 5.66
C ASN A 151 -12.48 5.68 5.52
N VAL A 152 -11.69 5.23 6.50
CA VAL A 152 -10.24 5.40 6.52
C VAL A 152 -9.56 4.09 6.88
N ASP A 153 -8.55 3.71 6.11
CA ASP A 153 -7.63 2.63 6.47
C ASP A 153 -6.36 3.20 7.09
N TRP A 154 -6.05 2.75 8.30
CA TRP A 154 -4.78 2.96 8.97
C TRP A 154 -3.95 1.70 8.84
N ILE A 155 -2.82 1.79 8.15
CA ILE A 155 -1.91 0.67 7.91
C ILE A 155 -0.58 1.00 8.57
N LEU A 156 -0.05 0.01 9.30
CA LEU A 156 1.26 0.08 9.92
C LEU A 156 2.09 -1.11 9.44
N SER A 157 3.30 -0.84 8.97
CA SER A 157 4.28 -1.88 8.66
C SER A 157 5.56 -1.64 9.47
N SER A 158 6.13 -2.73 9.98
CA SER A 158 7.36 -2.75 10.75
C SER A 158 8.24 -3.89 10.25
N ASP A 159 9.55 -3.64 10.15
CA ASP A 159 10.54 -4.69 9.93
C ASP A 159 10.68 -5.63 11.14
N GLU A 160 10.43 -5.11 12.34
CA GLU A 160 10.50 -5.86 13.60
C GLU A 160 9.12 -6.01 14.24
N ASN A 161 8.63 -7.25 14.36
CA ASN A 161 7.29 -7.52 14.90
C ASN A 161 7.19 -7.42 16.44
N ALA A 162 8.32 -7.37 17.13
CA ALA A 162 8.37 -7.20 18.58
C ALA A 162 8.28 -5.72 18.99
N HIS A 163 8.64 -4.80 18.09
CA HIS A 163 8.65 -3.36 18.36
C HIS A 163 7.24 -2.85 18.63
N HIS A 164 7.11 -1.99 19.63
CA HIS A 164 5.85 -1.35 19.92
C HIS A 164 5.75 -0.09 19.07
N CYS A 165 4.83 -0.13 18.11
CA CYS A 165 4.63 0.95 17.16
C CYS A 165 3.26 1.59 17.37
N LYS A 166 3.21 2.92 17.33
CA LYS A 166 1.98 3.70 17.46
C LYS A 166 1.78 4.60 16.24
N LEU A 167 0.63 4.43 15.60
CA LEU A 167 0.15 5.25 14.50
C LEU A 167 -1.21 5.83 14.90
N GLU A 168 -1.25 7.12 15.23
CA GLU A 168 -2.45 7.76 15.80
C GLU A 168 -3.00 6.99 17.03
N LYS A 169 -4.19 6.39 16.91
CA LYS A 169 -4.83 5.54 17.92
C LYS A 169 -4.48 4.06 17.79
N LEU A 170 -3.91 3.63 16.66
CA LEU A 170 -3.51 2.26 16.41
C LEU A 170 -2.18 1.97 17.13
N GLN A 171 -2.17 0.97 18.00
CA GLN A 171 -0.97 0.51 18.70
C GLN A 171 -0.72 -0.96 18.39
N VAL A 172 0.50 -1.31 18.04
CA VAL A 172 0.81 -2.58 17.36
C VAL A 172 2.14 -3.16 17.84
N ARG A 173 2.20 -4.49 17.93
CA ARG A 173 3.44 -5.29 17.88
C ARG A 173 3.26 -6.36 16.81
N ALA A 174 3.66 -6.05 15.59
CA ALA A 174 3.43 -6.88 14.40
C ALA A 174 4.31 -6.41 13.23
N SER A 175 4.57 -7.29 12.26
CA SER A 175 5.18 -6.87 10.99
C SER A 175 4.23 -6.05 10.13
N TYR A 176 2.93 -6.35 10.22
CA TYR A 176 1.89 -5.64 9.49
C TYR A 176 0.62 -5.55 10.33
N ALA A 177 -0.03 -4.40 10.30
CA ALA A 177 -1.36 -4.23 10.86
C ALA A 177 -2.18 -3.27 10.03
N MET A 178 -3.49 -3.49 10.01
CA MET A 178 -4.44 -2.63 9.33
C MET A 178 -5.70 -2.49 10.16
N CYS A 179 -6.21 -1.26 10.27
CA CYS A 179 -7.49 -0.95 10.91
C CYS A 179 -8.32 -0.09 9.96
N ARG A 180 -9.50 -0.57 9.56
CA ARG A 180 -10.50 0.22 8.83
C ARG A 180 -11.44 0.86 9.83
N GLN A 181 -11.59 2.16 9.75
CA GLN A 181 -12.56 2.91 10.53
C GLN A 181 -13.62 3.50 9.61
N SER A 182 -14.86 3.59 10.11
CA SER A 182 -15.90 4.38 9.48
C SER A 182 -15.59 5.87 9.59
N GLU A 183 -16.33 6.71 8.84
CA GLU A 183 -16.27 8.17 8.98
C GLU A 183 -16.48 8.64 10.44
N LYS A 184 -17.25 7.88 11.23
CA LYS A 184 -17.51 8.16 12.65
C LYS A 184 -16.40 7.65 13.60
N GLY A 185 -15.34 7.06 13.06
CA GLY A 185 -14.22 6.50 13.81
C GLY A 185 -14.46 5.08 14.35
N GLU A 186 -15.61 4.47 14.08
CA GLU A 186 -15.90 3.10 14.52
C GLU A 186 -15.02 2.11 13.73
N THR A 187 -14.29 1.24 14.44
CA THR A 187 -13.53 0.15 13.82
C THR A 187 -14.47 -0.85 13.14
N LEU A 188 -14.27 -1.06 11.84
CA LEU A 188 -15.02 -2.00 11.00
C LEU A 188 -14.21 -3.26 10.68
N GLN A 189 -12.88 -3.13 10.65
CA GLN A 189 -11.98 -4.23 10.35
C GLN A 189 -10.67 -3.99 11.10
N ALA A 190 -10.08 -5.06 11.64
CA ALA A 190 -8.74 -5.04 12.21
C ALA A 190 -8.00 -6.30 11.76
N PHE A 191 -6.80 -6.13 11.23
CA PHE A 191 -5.94 -7.22 10.82
C PHE A 191 -4.59 -7.09 11.53
N LEU A 192 -4.22 -8.13 12.27
CA LEU A 192 -2.90 -8.32 12.87
C LEU A 192 -2.16 -9.34 11.99
N GLY A 193 -1.03 -8.97 11.41
CA GLY A 193 -0.21 -9.85 10.57
C GLY A 193 1.17 -10.08 11.18
N ASN A 194 1.51 -11.34 11.43
CA ASN A 194 2.74 -11.77 12.09
C ASN A 194 3.03 -10.97 13.37
N GLY A 195 2.10 -10.94 14.31
CA GLY A 195 2.23 -10.12 15.51
C GLY A 195 1.55 -10.67 16.76
N THR A 196 1.72 -9.96 17.87
CA THR A 196 1.19 -10.34 19.20
C THR A 196 0.21 -9.34 19.78
N GLN A 197 0.15 -8.13 19.23
CA GLN A 197 -0.70 -7.05 19.73
C GLN A 197 -1.22 -6.19 18.60
N LEU A 198 -2.53 -5.95 18.61
CA LEU A 198 -3.17 -4.83 17.93
C LEU A 198 -4.19 -4.21 18.89
N GLU A 199 -4.14 -2.88 19.05
CA GLU A 199 -5.14 -2.10 19.76
C GLU A 199 -5.60 -0.93 18.88
N ALA A 200 -6.90 -0.84 18.70
CA ALA A 200 -7.57 0.24 17.98
C ALA A 200 -8.82 0.67 18.77
N ASP A 201 -9.54 1.67 18.30
CA ASP A 201 -10.73 2.16 18.99
C ASP A 201 -11.78 1.05 19.11
N GLY A 202 -12.08 0.67 20.34
CA GLY A 202 -13.05 -0.39 20.65
C GLY A 202 -12.66 -1.81 20.23
N VAL A 203 -11.45 -2.06 19.72
CA VAL A 203 -11.00 -3.39 19.29
C VAL A 203 -9.59 -3.67 19.78
N SER A 204 -9.35 -4.87 20.34
CA SER A 204 -7.99 -5.35 20.60
C SER A 204 -7.83 -6.82 20.27
N ILE A 205 -6.62 -7.20 19.87
CA ILE A 205 -6.19 -8.56 19.57
C ILE A 205 -4.89 -8.81 20.35
N ARG A 206 -4.83 -9.95 21.03
CA ARG A 206 -3.65 -10.44 21.77
C ARG A 206 -3.42 -11.91 21.45
N THR A 207 -2.19 -12.26 21.09
CA THR A 207 -1.74 -13.65 20.93
C THR A 207 -0.48 -13.89 21.76
N ASP A 208 -0.20 -15.15 22.09
CA ASP A 208 0.97 -15.50 22.91
C ASP A 208 2.26 -15.64 22.08
N ALA A 209 2.11 -15.86 20.77
CA ALA A 209 3.19 -15.90 19.79
C ALA A 209 2.74 -15.19 18.50
N PRO A 210 3.66 -14.75 17.61
CA PRO A 210 3.31 -14.10 16.36
C PRO A 210 2.29 -14.91 15.56
N ALA A 211 1.19 -14.26 15.19
CA ALA A 211 0.08 -14.87 14.48
C ALA A 211 -0.58 -13.87 13.53
N ASP A 212 -1.45 -14.42 12.68
CA ASP A 212 -2.32 -13.66 11.79
C ASP A 212 -3.75 -13.77 12.32
N VAL A 213 -4.38 -12.62 12.54
CA VAL A 213 -5.76 -12.55 13.04
C VAL A 213 -6.50 -11.45 12.28
N LEU A 214 -7.62 -11.82 11.66
CA LEU A 214 -8.57 -10.88 11.06
C LEU A 214 -9.79 -10.78 11.97
N LEU A 215 -10.22 -9.56 12.23
CA LEU A 215 -11.56 -9.23 12.73
C LEU A 215 -12.25 -8.39 11.65
N LEU A 216 -13.46 -8.78 11.27
CA LEU A 216 -14.22 -8.13 10.22
C LEU A 216 -15.68 -7.97 10.63
N LYS A 217 -16.22 -6.76 10.56
CA LYS A 217 -17.64 -6.50 10.79
C LYS A 217 -18.41 -6.69 9.48
N GLN A 218 -19.28 -7.69 9.42
CA GLN A 218 -20.18 -7.99 8.30
C GLN A 218 -21.62 -8.06 8.81
N ASP A 219 -22.53 -7.32 8.18
CA ASP A 219 -23.96 -7.30 8.51
C ASP A 219 -24.23 -7.08 10.02
N GLY A 220 -23.47 -6.16 10.62
CA GLY A 220 -23.55 -5.83 12.05
C GLY A 220 -22.94 -6.86 13.00
N LYS A 221 -22.40 -7.97 12.49
CA LYS A 221 -21.78 -9.04 13.27
C LYS A 221 -20.27 -9.06 13.08
N TRP A 222 -19.55 -9.40 14.13
CA TRP A 222 -18.10 -9.57 14.05
C TRP A 222 -17.75 -10.99 13.63
N MET A 223 -16.87 -11.10 12.66
CA MET A 223 -16.33 -12.34 12.14
C MET A 223 -14.82 -12.37 12.36
N TYR A 224 -14.22 -13.56 12.40
CA TYR A 224 -12.78 -13.70 12.57
C TYR A 224 -12.16 -14.86 11.80
N THR A 225 -10.87 -14.72 11.50
CA THR A 225 -9.93 -15.82 11.22
C THR A 225 -8.74 -15.69 12.15
N ALA A 226 -8.09 -16.80 12.49
CA ALA A 226 -6.92 -16.78 13.35
C ALA A 226 -6.01 -17.97 13.05
N THR A 227 -4.71 -17.74 12.89
CA THR A 227 -3.72 -18.83 12.71
C THR A 227 -3.22 -19.41 14.02
N ALA A 228 -3.47 -18.74 15.15
CA ALA A 228 -3.18 -19.21 16.51
C ALA A 228 -4.35 -18.86 17.46
N PRO A 229 -4.47 -19.52 18.63
CA PRO A 229 -5.38 -19.08 19.67
C PRO A 229 -5.10 -17.63 20.07
N CYS A 230 -6.16 -16.85 20.27
CA CYS A 230 -6.03 -15.43 20.58
C CYS A 230 -7.12 -14.94 21.54
N ARG A 231 -6.83 -13.82 22.20
CA ARG A 231 -7.74 -13.08 23.06
C ARG A 231 -8.14 -11.80 22.34
N VAL A 232 -9.44 -11.59 22.19
CA VAL A 232 -9.98 -10.45 21.46
C VAL A 232 -10.93 -9.67 22.35
N VAL A 233 -10.92 -8.34 22.22
CA VAL A 233 -11.93 -7.46 22.81
C VAL A 233 -12.60 -6.70 21.70
N VAL A 234 -13.93 -6.67 21.73
CA VAL A 234 -14.77 -5.83 20.86
C VAL A 234 -15.76 -5.07 21.73
N GLY A 235 -15.68 -3.74 21.73
CA GLY A 235 -16.36 -2.87 22.67
C GLY A 235 -15.97 -3.23 24.12
N LYS A 236 -16.93 -3.75 24.89
CA LYS A 236 -16.71 -4.21 26.28
C LYS A 236 -16.62 -5.74 26.43
N LYS A 237 -16.86 -6.49 25.35
CA LYS A 237 -16.92 -7.96 25.39
C LYS A 237 -15.55 -8.56 25.10
N LYS A 238 -15.18 -9.57 25.89
CA LYS A 238 -13.93 -10.31 25.75
C LYS A 238 -14.23 -11.70 25.19
N TYR A 239 -13.37 -12.17 24.30
CA TYR A 239 -13.48 -13.45 23.62
C TYR A 239 -12.14 -14.17 23.68
N THR A 240 -12.19 -15.50 23.86
CA THR A 240 -11.04 -16.37 23.66
C THR A 240 -11.34 -17.24 22.45
N LEU A 241 -10.53 -17.09 21.41
CA LEU A 241 -10.78 -17.68 20.10
C LEU A 241 -9.77 -18.80 19.83
N SER A 242 -10.26 -19.87 19.23
CA SER A 242 -9.42 -20.95 18.71
C SER A 242 -8.99 -20.64 17.28
N VAL A 243 -8.06 -21.44 16.76
CA VAL A 243 -7.61 -21.35 15.36
C VAL A 243 -8.81 -21.51 14.42
N SER A 244 -8.88 -20.65 13.40
CA SER A 244 -9.85 -20.76 12.32
C SER A 244 -9.26 -20.28 11.00
N LYS A 245 -9.19 -21.19 10.03
CA LYS A 245 -8.79 -20.89 8.64
C LYS A 245 -9.91 -20.27 7.81
N GLU A 246 -11.16 -20.48 8.22
CA GLU A 246 -12.34 -19.92 7.60
C GLU A 246 -12.92 -18.80 8.45
N LEU A 247 -13.63 -17.89 7.80
CA LEU A 247 -14.26 -16.76 8.47
C LEU A 247 -15.40 -17.26 9.36
N ARG A 248 -15.28 -17.09 10.69
CA ARG A 248 -16.26 -17.56 11.67
C ARG A 248 -16.87 -16.42 12.46
N LEU A 249 -18.13 -16.59 12.85
CA LEU A 249 -18.80 -15.64 13.74
C LEU A 249 -18.10 -15.57 15.10
N LEU A 250 -17.80 -14.36 15.55
CA LEU A 250 -17.28 -14.07 16.88
C LEU A 250 -18.39 -14.33 17.92
N LYS A 251 -18.22 -15.39 18.72
CA LYS A 251 -19.16 -15.82 19.76
C LYS A 251 -18.43 -15.98 21.09
#